data_AF-A0A4Q4CJ32-F1
#
_entry.id   AF-A0A4Q4CJ32-F1
#
_cell.length_a   1.000
_cell.length_b   1.000
_cell.length_c   1.000
_cell.angle_alpha   90.00
_cell.angle_beta   90.00
_cell.angle_gamma   90.00
#
_symmetry.space_group_name_H-M   'P 1'
#
loop_
_entity.id
_entity.type
_entity.pdbx_description
1 polymer ?
#
loop_
_entity_poly.entity_id
_entity_poly.type
_entity_poly.pdbx_seq_one_letter_code
_entity_poly.pdbx_strand_id
1 'polypeptide(L)'
;AQELGIPLSEVAEALSHVPLGHIPSAEDWRQMSELWYEKLDRRVTMLTRMRDELNGCIGCGCLSTVSCPLMNAGDMLSEEGSGPRRLLRAGHETYKS
;
A
#
# COMPACT_ATOMS: atom_id res chain seq x y z
N ALA A 1 -9.94 9.81 9.19
CA ALA A 1 -9.18 8.55 9.28
C ALA A 1 -9.97 7.39 8.67
N GLN A 2 -11.17 7.04 9.18
CA GLN A 2 -11.99 5.97 8.60
C GLN A 2 -12.46 6.26 7.15
N GLU A 3 -12.80 7.52 6.83
CA GLU A 3 -13.16 7.93 5.47
C GLU A 3 -12.03 7.74 4.43
N LEU A 4 -10.78 7.63 4.90
CA LEU A 4 -9.60 7.39 4.05
C LEU A 4 -9.27 5.90 3.91
N GLY A 5 -10.09 5.01 4.47
CA GLY A 5 -9.86 3.56 4.44
C GLY A 5 -8.67 3.10 5.29
N ILE A 6 -8.24 3.91 6.27
CA ILE A 6 -7.16 3.57 7.19
C ILE A 6 -7.74 2.77 8.35
N PRO A 7 -7.23 1.55 8.64
CA PRO A 7 -7.68 0.73 9.76
C PRO A 7 -7.52 1.46 11.10
N LEU A 8 -8.49 1.27 12.01
CA LEU A 8 -8.38 1.81 13.38
C LEU A 8 -7.14 1.31 14.12
N SER A 9 -6.64 0.11 13.79
CA SER A 9 -5.39 -0.43 14.34
C SER A 9 -4.18 0.42 13.98
N GLU A 10 -4.11 0.94 12.75
CA GLU A 10 -3.02 1.84 12.33
C GLU A 10 -3.11 3.22 12.99
N VAL A 11 -4.34 3.68 13.26
CA VAL A 11 -4.57 4.90 14.04
C VAL A 11 -4.12 4.70 15.49
N ALA A 12 -4.46 3.57 16.09
CA ALA A 12 -4.06 3.22 17.45
C ALA A 12 -2.54 3.10 17.59
N GLU A 13 -1.86 2.49 16.61
CA GLU A 13 -0.40 2.37 16.58
C GLU A 13 0.27 3.75 16.59
N ALA A 14 -0.17 4.70 15.77
CA ALA A 14 0.40 6.04 15.77
C ALA A 14 0.11 6.79 17.08
N LEU A 15 -1.12 6.70 17.59
CA LEU A 15 -1.49 7.31 18.86
C LEU A 15 -0.75 6.68 20.06
N SER A 16 -0.18 5.48 19.93
CA SER A 16 0.62 4.86 20.99
C SER A 16 1.91 5.63 21.31
N HIS A 17 2.38 6.46 20.37
CA HIS A 17 3.52 7.36 20.58
C HIS A 17 3.14 8.64 21.32
N VAL A 18 1.83 8.90 21.51
CA VAL A 18 1.36 10.05 22.25
C VAL A 18 1.22 9.68 23.72
N PRO A 19 1.88 10.41 24.63
CA PRO A 19 1.82 10.10 26.05
C PRO A 19 0.41 10.25 26.63
N LEU A 20 0.01 9.26 27.42
CA LEU A 20 -1.27 9.26 28.13
C LEU A 20 -1.14 10.02 29.45
N GLY A 21 -1.91 11.10 29.61
CA GLY A 21 -2.00 11.85 30.88
C GLY A 21 -1.34 13.23 30.90
N HIS A 22 -0.75 13.69 29.78
CA HIS A 22 -0.36 15.09 29.62
C HIS A 22 -0.59 15.58 28.19
N ILE A 23 -0.52 16.89 28.00
CA ILE A 23 -0.64 17.51 26.68
C ILE A 23 0.58 17.08 25.85
N PRO A 24 0.39 16.56 24.61
CA PRO A 24 1.51 16.16 23.77
C PRO A 24 2.35 17.37 23.38
N SER A 25 3.67 17.21 23.38
CA SER A 25 4.59 18.23 22.92
C SER A 25 4.61 18.31 21.39
N ALA A 26 5.17 19.39 20.84
CA ALA A 26 5.38 19.51 19.40
C ALA A 26 6.25 18.37 18.83
N GLU A 27 7.18 17.84 19.63
CA GLU A 27 8.03 16.72 19.24
C GLU A 27 7.25 15.40 19.17
N ASP A 28 6.33 15.15 20.10
CA ASP A 28 5.43 13.99 20.06
C ASP A 28 4.54 14.04 18.81
N TRP A 29 3.99 15.23 18.51
CA TRP A 29 3.23 15.45 17.28
C TRP A 29 4.05 15.22 16.02
N ARG A 30 5.32 15.66 16.00
CA ARG A 30 6.23 15.47 14.87
C ARG A 30 6.47 13.98 14.62
N GLN A 31 6.86 13.22 15.64
CA GLN A 31 7.13 11.78 15.50
C GLN A 31 5.90 11.00 15.03
N MET A 32 4.73 11.27 15.64
CA MET A 32 3.48 10.63 15.22
C MET A 32 3.13 10.98 13.76
N SER A 33 3.29 12.25 13.37
CA SER A 33 2.94 12.72 12.03
C SER A 33 3.90 12.18 10.95
N GLU A 34 5.19 12.03 11.27
CA GLU A 34 6.19 11.44 10.36
C GLU A 34 5.88 9.98 10.05
N LEU A 35 5.56 9.17 11.07
CA LEU A 35 5.16 7.77 10.88
C LEU A 35 3.93 7.65 9.98
N TRP A 36 2.93 8.52 10.18
CA TRP A 36 1.75 8.56 9.33
C TRP A 36 2.04 9.04 7.92
N TYR A 37 2.88 10.06 7.78
CA TYR A 37 3.30 10.56 6.48
C TYR A 37 3.96 9.46 5.66
N GLU A 38 4.90 8.70 6.25
CA GLU A 38 5.57 7.59 5.57
C GLU A 38 4.58 6.49 5.14
N LYS A 39 3.63 6.11 6.01
CA LYS A 39 2.61 5.10 5.67
C LYS A 39 1.72 5.56 4.51
N LEU A 40 1.29 6.82 4.54
CA LEU A 40 0.48 7.40 3.48
C LEU A 40 1.26 7.46 2.16
N ASP A 41 2.52 7.90 2.20
CA ASP A 41 3.37 8.03 1.02
C ASP A 41 3.64 6.67 0.36
N ARG A 42 3.88 5.61 1.16
CA ARG A 42 3.96 4.23 0.65
C ARG A 42 2.68 3.82 -0.08
N ARG A 43 1.51 4.17 0.47
CA ARG A 43 0.22 3.85 -0.16
C ARG A 43 -0.01 4.64 -1.45
N VAL A 44 0.34 5.93 -1.48
CA VAL A 44 0.30 6.76 -2.69
C VAL A 44 1.20 6.16 -3.76
N THR A 45 2.40 5.73 -3.40
CA THR A 45 3.35 5.07 -4.32
C THR A 45 2.76 3.79 -4.90
N MET A 46 2.21 2.90 -4.06
CA MET A 46 1.56 1.66 -4.51
C MET A 46 0.37 1.93 -5.45
N LEU A 47 -0.48 2.89 -5.12
CA LEU A 47 -1.66 3.24 -5.92
C LEU A 47 -1.28 3.89 -7.24
N THR A 48 -0.25 4.75 -7.24
CA THR A 48 0.30 5.37 -8.45
C THR A 48 0.85 4.31 -9.39
N ARG A 49 1.63 3.36 -8.86
CA ARG A 49 2.12 2.22 -9.63
C ARG A 49 0.97 1.37 -10.19
N MET A 50 -0.02 1.03 -9.37
CA MET A 50 -1.18 0.26 -9.81
C MET A 50 -1.95 0.98 -10.92
N ARG A 51 -2.11 2.30 -10.83
CA ARG A 51 -2.72 3.11 -11.89
C ARG A 51 -1.93 3.01 -13.19
N ASP A 52 -0.61 3.09 -13.13
CA ASP A 52 0.25 3.04 -14.32
C ASP A 52 0.24 1.63 -14.95
N GLU A 53 0.26 0.57 -14.14
CA GLU A 53 0.09 -0.82 -14.60
C GLU A 53 -1.30 -1.06 -15.23
N LEU A 54 -2.36 -0.49 -14.63
CA LEU A 54 -3.72 -0.53 -15.19
C LEU A 54 -3.82 0.19 -16.54
N ASN A 55 -3.15 1.33 -16.70
CA ASN A 55 -3.13 2.05 -17.97
C ASN A 55 -2.55 1.20 -19.11
N GLY A 56 -1.49 0.43 -18.83
CA GLY A 56 -0.95 -0.55 -19.77
C GLY A 56 -1.95 -1.66 -20.14
N CYS A 57 -2.75 -2.12 -19.18
CA CYS A 57 -3.78 -3.15 -19.40
C CYS A 57 -4.97 -2.61 -20.22
N ILE A 58 -5.41 -1.37 -19.95
CA ILE A 58 -6.49 -0.70 -20.71
C ILE A 58 -6.05 -0.52 -22.17
N GLY A 59 -4.80 -0.10 -22.41
CA GLY A 59 -4.26 0.10 -23.76
C GLY A 59 -4.04 -1.19 -24.55
N CYS A 60 -3.75 -2.32 -23.89
CA CYS A 60 -3.65 -3.64 -24.54
C CYS A 60 -5.01 -4.18 -24.96
N GLY A 61 -6.09 -3.86 -24.22
CA GLY A 61 -7.45 -4.37 -24.45
C GLY A 61 -7.59 -5.89 -24.39
N CYS A 62 -6.51 -6.59 -24.07
CA CYS A 62 -6.36 -8.02 -24.33
C CYS A 62 -6.86 -8.90 -23.17
N LEU A 63 -6.95 -8.35 -21.94
CA LEU A 63 -7.21 -9.11 -20.70
C LEU A 63 -6.42 -10.44 -20.68
N SER A 64 -5.22 -10.42 -21.27
CA SER A 64 -4.46 -11.61 -21.56
C SER A 64 -3.93 -12.18 -20.26
N THR A 65 -4.22 -13.45 -20.03
CA THR A 65 -3.67 -14.21 -18.91
C THR A 65 -2.16 -14.46 -19.06
N VAL A 66 -1.57 -14.14 -20.21
CA VAL A 66 -0.17 -14.41 -20.52
C VAL A 66 0.70 -13.14 -20.41
N SER A 67 0.10 -11.95 -20.45
CA SER A 67 0.87 -10.70 -20.51
C SER A 67 0.41 -9.62 -19.54
N CYS A 68 -0.68 -9.83 -18.79
CA CYS A 68 -1.14 -8.87 -17.80
C CYS A 68 -0.23 -8.90 -16.55
N PRO A 69 0.53 -7.82 -16.27
CA PRO A 69 1.40 -7.78 -15.10
C PRO A 69 0.60 -7.80 -13.80
N LEU A 70 -0.68 -7.44 -13.80
CA LEU A 70 -1.52 -7.45 -12.60
C LEU A 70 -2.07 -8.84 -12.26
N MET A 71 -1.87 -9.85 -13.10
CA MET A 71 -2.51 -11.15 -12.93
C MET A 71 -1.69 -12.10 -12.05
N ASN A 72 -2.35 -12.76 -11.10
CA ASN A 72 -1.78 -13.79 -10.23
C ASN A 72 -2.16 -15.17 -10.78
N ALA A 73 -1.44 -15.63 -11.81
CA ALA A 73 -1.75 -16.88 -12.49
C ALA A 73 -1.64 -18.06 -11.51
N GLY A 74 -2.65 -18.93 -11.50
CA GLY A 74 -2.66 -20.12 -10.64
C GLY A 74 -2.58 -19.83 -9.14
N ASP A 75 -2.89 -18.60 -8.71
CA ASP A 75 -2.79 -18.16 -7.32
C ASP A 75 -1.40 -18.37 -6.67
N MET A 76 -0.32 -18.25 -7.45
CA MET A 76 1.06 -18.49 -7.01
C MET A 76 1.49 -17.65 -5.80
N LEU A 77 0.87 -16.49 -5.60
CA LEU A 77 1.23 -15.60 -4.48
C LEU A 77 0.50 -15.92 -3.17
N SER A 78 -0.39 -16.92 -3.16
CA SER A 78 -1.13 -17.32 -1.96
C SER A 78 -0.23 -17.77 -0.80
N GLU A 79 0.91 -18.38 -1.11
CA GLU A 79 1.91 -18.83 -0.13
C GLU A 79 2.51 -17.68 0.68
N GLU A 80 2.45 -16.45 0.17
CA GLU A 80 2.93 -15.27 0.88
C GLU A 80 1.88 -14.63 1.79
N GLY A 81 0.67 -15.17 1.81
CA GLY A 81 -0.45 -14.69 2.61
C GLY A 81 -1.39 -13.75 1.87
N SER A 82 -2.35 -13.19 2.62
CA SER A 82 -3.43 -12.39 2.06
C SER A 82 -3.00 -10.99 1.60
N GLY A 83 -3.78 -10.40 0.69
CA GLY A 83 -3.64 -9.01 0.27
C GLY A 83 -2.91 -8.83 -1.06
N PRO A 84 -2.59 -7.59 -1.45
CA PRO A 84 -2.07 -7.26 -2.77
C PRO A 84 -0.56 -7.56 -2.87
N ARG A 85 -0.18 -8.84 -2.80
CA ARG A 85 1.21 -9.31 -2.68
C ARG A 85 2.18 -8.66 -3.68
N ARG A 86 1.78 -8.50 -4.95
CA ARG A 86 2.60 -7.84 -5.98
C ARG A 86 2.88 -6.36 -5.69
N LEU A 87 1.92 -5.65 -5.11
CA LEU A 87 2.04 -4.23 -4.79
C LEU A 87 2.87 -3.99 -3.53
N LEU A 88 2.92 -4.98 -2.63
CA LEU A 88 3.72 -4.93 -1.41
C LEU A 88 5.22 -5.16 -1.66
N ARG A 89 5.60 -5.66 -2.85
CA ARG A 89 7.00 -5.85 -3.25
C ARG A 89 7.61 -4.53 -3.76
N ALA A 90 8.87 -4.30 -3.41
CA ALA A 90 9.64 -3.20 -3.97
C ALA A 90 10.01 -3.49 -5.44
N GLY A 91 9.77 -2.53 -6.35
CA GLY A 91 10.19 -2.59 -7.76
C GLY A 91 9.16 -3.15 -8.76
N HIS A 92 9.35 -2.85 -10.05
CA HIS A 92 8.51 -3.31 -11.17
C HIS A 92 8.85 -4.77 -11.54
N GLU A 93 8.05 -5.73 -11.07
CA GLU A 93 8.09 -7.10 -11.61
C GLU A 93 7.16 -7.19 -12.81
N THR A 94 7.75 -7.07 -14.00
CA THR A 94 7.09 -7.44 -15.25
C THR A 94 6.93 -8.96 -15.29
N TYR A 95 5.73 -9.43 -15.63
CA TYR A 95 5.50 -10.85 -15.90
C TYR A 95 6.41 -11.26 -17.06
N LYS A 96 7.44 -12.07 -16.79
CA LYS A 96 8.22 -12.71 -17.85
C LYS A 96 7.35 -13.81 -18.43
N SER A 97 7.00 -13.65 -19.71
CA SER A 97 6.43 -14.70 -20.57
C SER A 97 7.30 -15.96 -20.57
#